data_AF-L5M846-F1
#
_entry.id   AF-L5M846-F1
#
_cell.length_a   1.000
_cell.length_b   1.000
_cell.length_c   1.000
_cell.angle_alpha   90.00
_cell.angle_beta   90.00
_cell.angle_gamma   90.00
#
_symmetry.space_group_name_H-M   'P 1'
#
loop_
_entity.id
_entity.type
_entity.pdbx_description
1 polymer ?
#
loop_
_entity_poly.entity_id
_entity_poly.type
_entity_poly.pdbx_seq_one_letter_code
_entity_poly.pdbx_strand_id
1 'polypeptide(L)'
;MRAMRHFSVKLNDGHSMPILGFGTSAPAKVAKSKVEEALERAIDVGYRHIDSAYLYLNEEEIGRAIRKKIANGTVKRDDIFCTSKPGEEILPKDTDGKPIFDAVDLCTTWEALEKCKEAGLVKSIGVSNFNCKQLEMILNKPGLKYKPVCNQVECHLYLNQSKLLDFCKSKDIVLTAYGVLGSDPEKEWVTKNYPVILEDPVLNVIAEKHQRTAAQVALRYQLQRGLVVLAKSFTEKRIQENFQVFDFQLTPEDMKTLDGLNRNLRYFKDTYRNSVSTPALRSQLAESWFLVVLLSFYICKMFQTASSEASSGRRGTLESSITEASKPHVRFKLPGCWPSSWLAVNLHIALISQLEG
;
A
#
# COMPACT_ATOMS: atom_id res chain seq x y z
N MET A 1 -18.68 2.96 19.15
CA MET A 1 -17.34 2.57 18.64
C MET A 1 -16.38 3.76 18.73
N ARG A 2 -15.80 4.04 19.91
CA ARG A 2 -14.93 5.23 20.14
C ARG A 2 -13.43 4.89 20.26
N ALA A 3 -13.09 3.60 20.26
CA ALA A 3 -11.78 3.08 20.67
C ALA A 3 -10.62 3.32 19.68
N MET A 4 -10.88 3.35 18.38
CA MET A 4 -9.82 3.37 17.35
C MET A 4 -8.99 4.66 17.27
N ARG A 5 -9.44 5.77 17.90
CA ARG A 5 -8.61 6.98 18.02
C ARG A 5 -7.37 6.78 18.91
N HIS A 6 -7.31 5.69 19.70
CA HIS A 6 -6.19 5.41 20.60
C HIS A 6 -5.02 4.63 19.98
N PHE A 7 -5.21 4.01 18.80
CA PHE A 7 -4.19 3.17 18.15
C PHE A 7 -3.80 3.74 16.76
N SER A 8 -3.34 5.00 16.75
CA SER A 8 -2.81 5.67 15.57
C SER A 8 -1.49 6.36 15.88
N VAL A 9 -0.59 6.40 14.91
CA VAL A 9 0.66 7.20 14.96
C VAL A 9 0.43 8.52 14.22
N LYS A 10 1.00 9.61 14.74
CA LYS A 10 1.02 10.90 14.04
C LYS A 10 2.12 10.87 12.97
N LEU A 11 1.79 11.33 11.77
CA LEU A 11 2.70 11.45 10.64
C LEU A 11 3.39 12.82 10.64
N ASN A 12 4.56 12.91 10.01
CA ASN A 12 5.36 14.14 9.94
C ASN A 12 4.71 15.28 9.12
N ASP A 13 3.61 15.01 8.41
CA ASP A 13 2.77 15.99 7.73
C ASP A 13 1.49 16.37 8.52
N GLY A 14 1.37 15.93 9.77
CA GLY A 14 0.28 16.26 10.68
C GLY A 14 -0.94 15.33 10.61
N HIS A 15 -1.03 14.44 9.62
CA HIS A 15 -2.08 13.41 9.56
C HIS A 15 -1.82 12.27 10.57
N SER A 16 -2.77 11.33 10.67
CA SER A 16 -2.65 10.17 11.56
C SER A 16 -2.92 8.86 10.81
N MET A 17 -2.11 7.84 11.08
CA MET A 17 -2.20 6.51 10.46
C MET A 17 -2.52 5.45 11.53
N PRO A 18 -3.59 4.65 11.40
CA PRO A 18 -3.84 3.54 12.31
C PRO A 18 -2.71 2.50 12.28
N ILE A 19 -2.24 2.07 13.45
CA ILE A 19 -1.00 1.28 13.57
C ILE A 19 -1.13 -0.19 13.16
N LEU A 20 -2.36 -0.67 12.98
CA LEU A 20 -2.65 -1.98 12.40
C LEU A 20 -3.45 -1.80 11.10
N GLY A 21 -2.87 -2.23 9.98
CA GLY A 21 -3.46 -2.19 8.65
C GLY A 21 -3.80 -3.58 8.10
N PHE A 22 -4.83 -3.62 7.25
CA PHE A 22 -5.26 -4.80 6.54
C PHE A 22 -4.64 -4.83 5.13
N GLY A 23 -3.77 -5.81 4.85
CA GLY A 23 -3.13 -5.97 3.53
C GLY A 23 -4.00 -6.78 2.56
N THR A 24 -4.18 -6.27 1.33
CA THR A 24 -5.13 -6.86 0.36
C THR A 24 -4.50 -7.80 -0.67
N SER A 25 -3.17 -7.86 -0.76
CA SER A 25 -2.44 -8.67 -1.75
C SER A 25 -2.76 -10.18 -1.66
N ALA A 26 -3.20 -10.76 -2.77
CA ALA A 26 -3.61 -12.16 -2.93
C ALA A 26 -2.71 -12.92 -3.93
N PRO A 27 -2.54 -14.25 -3.81
CA PRO A 27 -2.07 -15.09 -4.92
C PRO A 27 -3.03 -15.01 -6.12
N ALA A 28 -2.51 -15.17 -7.35
CA ALA A 28 -3.29 -14.99 -8.58
C ALA A 28 -4.53 -15.90 -8.67
N LYS A 29 -4.45 -17.13 -8.13
CA LYS A 29 -5.56 -18.10 -8.10
C LYS A 29 -6.72 -17.74 -7.17
N VAL A 30 -6.56 -16.72 -6.32
CA VAL A 30 -7.63 -16.30 -5.41
C VAL A 30 -8.54 -15.29 -6.12
N ALA A 31 -9.80 -15.65 -6.27
CA ALA A 31 -10.82 -14.78 -6.86
C ALA A 31 -10.86 -13.42 -6.14
N LYS A 32 -10.93 -12.33 -6.91
CA LYS A 32 -10.89 -10.96 -6.36
C LYS A 32 -12.04 -10.68 -5.40
N SER A 33 -13.22 -11.27 -5.65
CA SER A 33 -14.34 -11.29 -4.71
C SER A 33 -13.98 -11.81 -3.32
N LYS A 34 -13.01 -12.73 -3.17
CA LYS A 34 -12.52 -13.16 -1.84
C LYS A 34 -11.66 -12.13 -1.12
N VAL A 35 -11.10 -11.16 -1.83
CA VAL A 35 -10.45 -9.99 -1.23
C VAL A 35 -11.51 -8.98 -0.75
N GLU A 36 -12.54 -8.75 -1.55
CA GLU A 36 -13.74 -7.98 -1.15
C GLU A 36 -14.36 -8.61 0.11
N GLU A 37 -14.64 -9.92 0.06
CA GLU A 37 -15.14 -10.77 1.15
C GLU A 37 -14.20 -10.85 2.38
N ALA A 38 -12.96 -10.40 2.30
CA ALA A 38 -12.10 -10.30 3.48
C ALA A 38 -12.08 -8.88 4.05
N LEU A 39 -12.03 -7.85 3.20
CA LEU A 39 -11.92 -6.47 3.63
C LEU A 39 -13.16 -5.98 4.39
N GLU A 40 -14.39 -6.24 3.93
CA GLU A 40 -15.54 -5.72 4.69
C GLU A 40 -15.63 -6.34 6.09
N ARG A 41 -15.23 -7.61 6.26
CA ARG A 41 -15.13 -8.30 7.57
C ARG A 41 -14.04 -7.66 8.44
N ALA A 42 -12.89 -7.30 7.85
CA ALA A 42 -11.88 -6.53 8.57
C ALA A 42 -12.42 -5.17 9.05
N ILE A 43 -13.21 -4.48 8.22
CA ILE A 43 -13.88 -3.22 8.62
C ILE A 43 -14.89 -3.45 9.76
N ASP A 44 -15.65 -4.55 9.74
CA ASP A 44 -16.58 -4.94 10.81
C ASP A 44 -15.85 -5.24 12.14
N VAL A 45 -14.75 -5.99 12.08
CA VAL A 45 -13.90 -6.30 13.24
C VAL A 45 -13.30 -5.04 13.86
N GLY A 46 -12.95 -4.04 13.03
CA GLY A 46 -12.48 -2.74 13.49
C GLY A 46 -11.29 -2.16 12.72
N TYR A 47 -10.76 -2.84 11.71
CA TYR A 47 -9.66 -2.31 10.88
C TYR A 47 -10.08 -1.02 10.20
N ARG A 48 -9.17 -0.04 10.18
CA ARG A 48 -9.37 1.26 9.54
C ARG A 48 -8.24 1.66 8.59
N HIS A 49 -7.04 1.09 8.75
CA HIS A 49 -5.97 1.19 7.75
C HIS A 49 -6.09 0.01 6.77
N ILE A 50 -6.10 0.32 5.47
CA ILE A 50 -6.20 -0.63 4.36
C ILE A 50 -5.00 -0.40 3.44
N ASP A 51 -4.21 -1.45 3.18
CA ASP A 51 -3.07 -1.40 2.26
C ASP A 51 -3.36 -2.15 0.96
N SER A 52 -3.34 -1.40 -0.14
CA SER A 52 -3.49 -1.89 -1.50
C SER A 52 -2.37 -1.39 -2.42
N ALA A 53 -2.44 -1.75 -3.69
CA ALA A 53 -1.58 -1.30 -4.78
C ALA A 53 -2.25 -1.57 -6.12
N TYR A 54 -1.93 -0.76 -7.14
CA TYR A 54 -2.33 -1.03 -8.53
C TYR A 54 -1.95 -2.46 -8.96
N LEU A 55 -0.71 -2.87 -8.63
CA LEU A 55 -0.15 -4.20 -8.90
C LEU A 55 -0.97 -5.37 -8.36
N TYR A 56 -1.83 -5.15 -7.35
CA TYR A 56 -2.65 -6.23 -6.78
C TYR A 56 -3.91 -6.54 -7.61
N LEU A 57 -4.23 -5.69 -8.61
CA LEU A 57 -5.38 -5.83 -9.51
C LEU A 57 -6.68 -6.15 -8.75
N ASN A 58 -6.92 -5.42 -7.67
CA ASN A 58 -8.05 -5.63 -6.76
C ASN A 58 -8.63 -4.31 -6.23
N GLU A 59 -8.18 -3.16 -6.73
CA GLU A 59 -8.59 -1.87 -6.18
C GLU A 59 -10.10 -1.62 -6.37
N GLU A 60 -10.70 -2.11 -7.46
CA GLU A 60 -12.16 -2.04 -7.65
C GLU A 60 -12.93 -2.75 -6.53
N GLU A 61 -12.53 -3.96 -6.15
CA GLU A 61 -13.04 -4.71 -5.00
C GLU A 61 -12.86 -3.93 -3.70
N ILE A 62 -11.66 -3.35 -3.49
CA ILE A 62 -11.36 -2.57 -2.28
C ILE A 62 -12.33 -1.37 -2.19
N GLY A 63 -12.55 -0.68 -3.30
CA GLY A 63 -13.51 0.42 -3.39
C GLY A 63 -14.95 -0.02 -3.14
N ARG A 64 -15.39 -1.16 -3.70
CA ARG A 64 -16.75 -1.68 -3.48
C ARG A 64 -16.97 -2.03 -2.01
N ALA A 65 -16.03 -2.74 -1.37
CA ALA A 65 -16.09 -3.05 0.06
C ALA A 65 -16.17 -1.78 0.92
N ILE A 66 -15.32 -0.77 0.67
CA ILE A 66 -15.34 0.48 1.41
C ILE A 66 -16.67 1.23 1.19
N ARG A 67 -17.14 1.37 -0.06
CA ARG A 67 -18.41 2.06 -0.37
C ARG A 67 -19.60 1.36 0.29
N LYS A 68 -19.65 0.02 0.27
CA LYS A 68 -20.69 -0.76 0.93
C LYS A 68 -20.72 -0.55 2.45
N LYS A 69 -19.54 -0.45 3.09
CA LYS A 69 -19.39 -0.16 4.53
C LYS A 69 -19.60 1.31 4.91
N ILE A 70 -19.57 2.23 3.94
CA ILE A 70 -20.04 3.61 4.12
C ILE A 70 -21.57 3.67 3.96
N ALA A 71 -22.12 3.06 2.92
CA ALA A 71 -23.54 3.12 2.58
C ALA A 71 -24.44 2.46 3.65
N ASN A 72 -23.98 1.39 4.30
CA ASN A 72 -24.71 0.76 5.41
C ASN A 72 -24.44 1.42 6.79
N GLY A 73 -23.66 2.51 6.84
CA GLY A 73 -23.35 3.24 8.07
C GLY A 73 -22.32 2.61 9.01
N THR A 74 -21.61 1.54 8.62
CA THR A 74 -20.56 0.93 9.47
C THR A 74 -19.36 1.86 9.70
N VAL A 75 -18.99 2.67 8.71
CA VAL A 75 -17.90 3.67 8.78
C VAL A 75 -18.23 4.94 8.00
N LYS A 76 -17.58 6.05 8.35
CA LYS A 76 -17.47 7.23 7.48
C LYS A 76 -16.22 7.13 6.62
N ARG A 77 -16.16 7.92 5.53
CA ARG A 77 -14.93 8.05 4.72
C ARG A 77 -13.73 8.45 5.58
N ASP A 78 -13.89 9.42 6.48
CA ASP A 78 -12.82 9.93 7.34
C ASP A 78 -12.36 8.93 8.42
N ASP A 79 -13.12 7.88 8.69
CA ASP A 79 -12.68 6.80 9.58
C ASP A 79 -11.66 5.88 8.87
N ILE A 80 -11.57 5.89 7.53
CA ILE A 80 -10.75 4.98 6.74
C ILE A 80 -9.44 5.65 6.30
N PHE A 81 -8.32 4.99 6.55
CA PHE A 81 -7.01 5.30 5.99
C PHE A 81 -6.72 4.29 4.88
N CYS A 82 -6.62 4.75 3.63
CA CYS A 82 -6.35 3.88 2.47
C CYS A 82 -4.98 4.22 1.88
N THR A 83 -4.20 3.18 1.61
CA THR A 83 -2.90 3.24 0.94
C THR A 83 -3.00 2.59 -0.43
N SER A 84 -2.44 3.24 -1.46
CA SER A 84 -2.22 2.64 -2.77
C SER A 84 -0.75 2.81 -3.17
N LYS A 85 -0.37 2.20 -4.29
CA LYS A 85 0.97 2.24 -4.87
C LYS A 85 0.77 2.31 -6.39
N PRO A 86 1.24 3.37 -7.05
CA PRO A 86 0.92 3.64 -8.44
C PRO A 86 1.62 2.65 -9.37
N GLY A 87 1.06 2.49 -10.56
CA GLY A 87 1.63 1.72 -11.66
C GLY A 87 0.75 1.86 -12.90
N GLU A 88 1.35 1.68 -14.06
CA GLU A 88 0.64 1.65 -15.35
C GLU A 88 0.69 0.25 -15.99
N GLU A 89 1.74 -0.53 -15.71
CA GLU A 89 1.91 -1.92 -16.16
C GLU A 89 2.35 -2.86 -15.02
N ILE A 90 2.03 -4.14 -15.17
CA ILE A 90 2.46 -5.21 -14.25
C ILE A 90 3.90 -5.61 -14.62
N LEU A 91 4.88 -4.93 -14.02
CA LEU A 91 6.32 -5.13 -14.27
C LEU A 91 6.63 -4.99 -15.78
N PRO A 92 6.79 -3.77 -16.31
CA PRO A 92 7.06 -3.54 -17.74
C PRO A 92 8.27 -4.36 -18.19
N LYS A 93 8.25 -4.87 -19.42
CA LYS A 93 9.28 -5.80 -19.93
C LYS A 93 9.89 -5.32 -21.25
N ASP A 94 11.17 -5.59 -21.42
CA ASP A 94 11.89 -5.36 -22.66
C ASP A 94 11.52 -6.39 -23.73
N THR A 95 12.09 -6.26 -24.93
CA THR A 95 11.88 -7.18 -26.04
C THR A 95 12.32 -8.62 -25.75
N ASP A 96 13.16 -8.83 -24.73
CA ASP A 96 13.63 -10.14 -24.26
C ASP A 96 12.75 -10.71 -23.12
N GLY A 97 11.70 -9.98 -22.70
CA GLY A 97 10.83 -10.37 -21.60
C GLY A 97 11.41 -10.15 -20.19
N LYS A 98 12.56 -9.46 -20.07
CA LYS A 98 13.16 -9.08 -18.78
C LYS A 98 12.50 -7.79 -18.29
N PRO A 99 12.36 -7.56 -16.96
CA PRO A 99 11.79 -6.31 -16.48
C PRO A 99 12.62 -5.09 -16.92
N ILE A 100 11.95 -4.08 -17.45
CA ILE A 100 12.50 -2.74 -17.62
C ILE A 100 12.55 -2.10 -16.24
N PHE A 101 13.77 -1.71 -15.85
CA PHE A 101 13.99 -0.86 -14.70
C PHE A 101 14.26 0.54 -15.22
N ASP A 102 13.30 1.42 -15.01
CA ASP A 102 13.41 2.78 -15.52
C ASP A 102 14.48 3.55 -14.73
N ALA A 103 15.34 4.27 -15.44
CA ALA A 103 16.43 5.05 -14.86
C ALA A 103 15.97 6.46 -14.45
N VAL A 104 14.71 6.58 -14.03
CA VAL A 104 14.11 7.84 -13.59
C VAL A 104 14.66 8.18 -12.21
N ASP A 105 15.25 9.37 -12.09
CA ASP A 105 15.68 9.92 -10.82
C ASP A 105 14.50 9.98 -9.82
N LEU A 106 14.67 9.30 -8.68
CA LEU A 106 13.64 9.23 -7.64
C LEU A 106 13.29 10.62 -7.09
N CYS A 107 14.18 11.60 -7.15
CA CYS A 107 13.88 12.98 -6.75
C CYS A 107 12.87 13.62 -7.71
N THR A 108 13.04 13.44 -9.02
CA THR A 108 12.10 13.90 -10.04
C THR A 108 10.73 13.24 -9.86
N THR A 109 10.69 11.92 -9.60
CA THR A 109 9.41 11.24 -9.30
C THR A 109 8.80 11.71 -7.98
N TRP A 110 9.62 12.07 -6.99
CA TRP A 110 9.14 12.66 -5.73
C TRP A 110 8.46 14.02 -5.96
N GLU A 111 8.96 14.87 -6.85
CA GLU A 111 8.29 16.14 -7.19
C GLU A 111 6.88 15.93 -7.78
N ALA A 112 6.68 14.87 -8.55
CA ALA A 112 5.36 14.50 -9.05
C ALA A 112 4.41 14.09 -7.90
N LEU A 113 4.92 13.41 -6.88
CA LEU A 113 4.17 13.06 -5.67
C LEU A 113 3.84 14.29 -4.81
N GLU A 114 4.77 15.23 -4.69
CA GLU A 114 4.53 16.51 -4.03
C GLU A 114 3.40 17.27 -4.72
N LYS A 115 3.41 17.36 -6.06
CA LYS A 115 2.32 17.97 -6.85
C LYS A 115 0.97 17.26 -6.64
N CYS A 116 0.94 15.93 -6.52
CA CYS A 116 -0.28 15.19 -6.18
C CYS A 116 -0.84 15.53 -4.79
N LYS A 117 0.03 15.82 -3.81
CA LYS A 117 -0.38 16.29 -2.47
C LYS A 117 -0.87 17.74 -2.51
N GLU A 118 -0.20 18.61 -3.26
CA GLU A 118 -0.63 20.01 -3.48
C GLU A 118 -2.00 20.09 -4.17
N ALA A 119 -2.25 19.23 -5.16
CA ALA A 119 -3.54 19.10 -5.85
C ALA A 119 -4.66 18.43 -5.01
N GLY A 120 -4.37 18.02 -3.76
CA GLY A 120 -5.35 17.42 -2.84
C GLY A 120 -5.81 16.00 -3.19
N LEU A 121 -5.24 15.38 -4.24
CA LEU A 121 -5.53 14.01 -4.67
C LEU A 121 -5.13 12.96 -3.61
N VAL A 122 -4.17 13.32 -2.76
CA VAL A 122 -3.61 12.49 -1.71
C VAL A 122 -3.45 13.32 -0.44
N LYS A 123 -3.61 12.70 0.73
CA LYS A 123 -3.43 13.42 2.01
C LYS A 123 -1.97 13.39 2.45
N SER A 124 -1.28 12.28 2.21
CA SER A 124 0.13 12.07 2.54
C SER A 124 0.87 11.38 1.39
N ILE A 125 2.20 11.36 1.44
CA ILE A 125 3.07 10.65 0.47
C ILE A 125 4.21 9.94 1.20
N GLY A 126 4.67 8.81 0.67
CA GLY A 126 5.70 7.98 1.31
C GLY A 126 6.45 7.11 0.30
N VAL A 127 7.22 6.15 0.80
CA VAL A 127 8.02 5.23 -0.03
C VAL A 127 7.84 3.78 0.43
N SER A 128 8.25 2.81 -0.39
CA SER A 128 8.30 1.39 -0.02
C SER A 128 9.59 0.76 -0.52
N ASN A 129 10.15 -0.18 0.23
CA ASN A 129 11.40 -0.87 -0.13
C ASN A 129 12.65 0.01 -0.21
N PHE A 130 12.58 1.27 0.22
CA PHE A 130 13.73 2.17 0.22
C PHE A 130 14.73 1.78 1.32
N ASN A 131 16.01 1.75 0.97
CA ASN A 131 17.12 1.69 1.92
C ASN A 131 17.52 3.09 2.42
N CYS A 132 18.41 3.18 3.41
CA CYS A 132 18.80 4.46 4.00
C CYS A 132 19.36 5.46 2.98
N LYS A 133 20.16 5.03 1.98
CA LYS A 133 20.71 5.93 0.96
C LYS A 133 19.63 6.54 0.07
N GLN A 134 18.64 5.74 -0.34
CA GLN A 134 17.51 6.24 -1.14
C GLN A 134 16.65 7.22 -0.33
N LEU A 135 16.45 6.97 0.97
CA LEU A 135 15.80 7.93 1.87
C LEU A 135 16.62 9.21 2.01
N GLU A 136 17.93 9.13 2.21
CA GLU A 136 18.83 10.30 2.27
C GLU A 136 18.80 11.11 0.99
N MET A 137 18.73 10.46 -0.18
CA MET A 137 18.64 11.13 -1.47
C MET A 137 17.38 12.00 -1.58
N ILE A 138 16.21 11.48 -1.19
CA ILE A 138 14.96 12.26 -1.13
C ILE A 138 15.04 13.35 -0.04
N LEU A 139 15.56 13.04 1.15
CA LEU A 139 15.65 13.98 2.27
C LEU A 139 16.61 15.14 2.02
N ASN A 140 17.65 14.94 1.20
CA ASN A 140 18.64 15.95 0.83
C ASN A 140 18.33 16.62 -0.52
N LYS A 141 17.21 16.27 -1.17
CA LYS A 141 16.76 16.84 -2.44
C LYS A 141 16.64 18.38 -2.34
N PRO A 142 17.25 19.15 -3.26
CA PRO A 142 17.02 20.58 -3.35
C PRO A 142 15.53 20.92 -3.50
N GLY A 143 15.04 21.87 -2.69
CA GLY A 143 13.65 22.32 -2.74
C GLY A 143 12.61 21.27 -2.31
N LEU A 144 12.99 20.26 -1.52
CA LEU A 144 12.04 19.31 -0.90
C LEU A 144 10.93 20.06 -0.15
N LYS A 145 9.67 19.83 -0.52
CA LYS A 145 8.49 20.44 0.11
C LYS A 145 7.90 19.54 1.19
N TYR A 146 7.84 18.24 0.93
CA TYR A 146 7.24 17.24 1.81
C TYR A 146 8.17 16.04 1.98
N LYS A 147 8.53 15.75 3.23
CA LYS A 147 9.26 14.52 3.56
C LYS A 147 8.37 13.28 3.34
N PRO A 148 8.95 12.11 3.05
CA PRO A 148 8.21 10.85 3.14
C PRO A 148 7.65 10.67 4.55
N VAL A 149 6.34 10.45 4.69
CA VAL A 149 5.75 10.22 6.02
C VAL A 149 6.03 8.80 6.54
N CYS A 150 6.23 7.86 5.63
CA CYS A 150 6.53 6.47 5.94
C CYS A 150 7.45 5.81 4.91
N ASN A 151 8.14 4.76 5.34
CA ASN A 151 8.78 3.77 4.48
C ASN A 151 8.17 2.39 4.76
N GLN A 152 7.50 1.81 3.76
CA GLN A 152 6.87 0.50 3.88
C GLN A 152 7.83 -0.62 3.43
N VAL A 153 8.26 -1.49 4.33
CA VAL A 153 9.28 -2.52 4.06
C VAL A 153 8.92 -3.88 4.64
N GLU A 154 9.54 -4.92 4.12
CA GLU A 154 9.56 -6.24 4.74
C GLU A 154 10.19 -6.14 6.12
N CYS A 155 9.43 -6.46 7.17
CA CYS A 155 9.92 -6.49 8.55
C CYS A 155 9.17 -7.55 9.35
N HIS A 156 9.92 -8.51 9.89
CA HIS A 156 9.43 -9.66 10.66
C HIS A 156 10.55 -10.17 11.57
N LEU A 157 10.32 -11.22 12.36
CA LEU A 157 11.29 -11.72 13.34
C LEU A 157 12.66 -12.04 12.72
N TYR A 158 12.68 -12.72 11.56
CA TYR A 158 13.94 -13.07 10.89
C TYR A 158 14.64 -11.94 10.13
N LEU A 159 14.01 -10.77 9.99
CA LEU A 159 14.52 -9.57 9.34
C LEU A 159 13.89 -8.35 10.04
N ASN A 160 14.42 -8.02 11.22
CA ASN A 160 13.77 -7.06 12.12
C ASN A 160 14.00 -5.58 11.74
N GLN A 161 14.82 -5.31 10.72
CA GLN A 161 15.10 -3.98 10.18
C GLN A 161 15.61 -2.94 11.21
N SER A 162 16.23 -3.36 12.32
CA SER A 162 16.63 -2.45 13.43
C SER A 162 17.33 -1.16 12.96
N LYS A 163 18.41 -1.28 12.17
CA LYS A 163 19.17 -0.13 11.64
C LYS A 163 18.31 0.82 10.79
N LEU A 164 17.38 0.28 9.99
CA LEU A 164 16.49 1.09 9.15
C LEU A 164 15.36 1.73 9.99
N LEU A 165 14.86 1.02 11.02
CA LEU A 165 13.91 1.56 11.99
C LEU A 165 14.50 2.75 12.75
N ASP A 166 15.73 2.62 13.24
CA ASP A 166 16.41 3.68 13.99
C ASP A 166 16.71 4.89 13.08
N PHE A 167 17.14 4.63 11.84
CA PHE A 167 17.29 5.68 10.83
C PHE A 167 15.95 6.40 10.56
N CYS A 168 14.88 5.67 10.29
CA CYS A 168 13.56 6.25 10.02
C CYS A 168 13.05 7.06 11.22
N LYS A 169 13.18 6.56 12.46
CA LYS A 169 12.89 7.29 13.69
C LYS A 169 13.68 8.60 13.79
N SER A 170 14.98 8.59 13.50
CA SER A 170 15.83 9.80 13.52
C SER A 170 15.40 10.88 12.51
N LYS A 171 14.62 10.50 11.50
CA LYS A 171 14.09 11.39 10.45
C LYS A 171 12.59 11.66 10.59
N ASP A 172 11.95 11.22 11.67
CA ASP A 172 10.49 11.28 11.86
C ASP A 172 9.73 10.63 10.68
N ILE A 173 10.17 9.43 10.26
CA ILE A 173 9.56 8.61 9.22
C ILE A 173 9.02 7.35 9.88
N VAL A 174 7.74 7.04 9.64
CA VAL A 174 7.12 5.81 10.17
C VAL A 174 7.58 4.59 9.36
N LEU A 175 8.05 3.54 10.03
CA LEU A 175 8.33 2.27 9.35
C LEU A 175 7.06 1.39 9.34
N THR A 176 6.57 1.04 8.15
CA THR A 176 5.38 0.20 7.96
C THR A 176 5.79 -1.20 7.54
N ALA A 177 5.58 -2.18 8.40
CA ALA A 177 5.99 -3.57 8.20
C ALA A 177 4.99 -4.35 7.32
N TYR A 178 5.44 -4.82 6.16
CA TYR A 178 4.79 -5.92 5.44
C TYR A 178 5.52 -7.24 5.70
N GLY A 179 4.88 -8.37 5.36
CA GLY A 179 5.51 -9.69 5.47
C GLY A 179 5.68 -10.20 6.90
N VAL A 180 5.04 -9.55 7.88
CA VAL A 180 5.19 -9.78 9.33
C VAL A 180 4.99 -11.25 9.73
N LEU A 181 4.11 -11.95 9.01
CA LEU A 181 3.74 -13.36 9.24
C LEU A 181 4.48 -14.36 8.32
N GLY A 182 5.55 -13.94 7.62
CA GLY A 182 6.33 -14.78 6.69
C GLY A 182 5.82 -14.84 5.24
N SER A 183 4.74 -14.11 4.94
CA SER A 183 4.07 -14.12 3.63
C SER A 183 3.46 -15.47 3.25
N ASP A 184 2.91 -15.51 2.04
CA ASP A 184 2.19 -16.64 1.47
C ASP A 184 3.11 -17.33 0.44
N PRO A 185 3.56 -18.58 0.66
CA PRO A 185 4.51 -19.25 -0.22
C PRO A 185 3.92 -19.59 -1.59
N GLU A 186 2.61 -19.41 -1.80
CA GLU A 186 1.98 -19.56 -3.11
C GLU A 186 2.18 -18.33 -4.02
N LYS A 187 2.59 -17.17 -3.46
CA LYS A 187 2.89 -15.96 -4.26
C LYS A 187 4.18 -16.14 -5.05
N GLU A 188 4.15 -15.79 -6.33
CA GLU A 188 5.26 -16.00 -7.27
C GLU A 188 6.59 -15.36 -6.82
N TRP A 189 6.50 -14.15 -6.27
CA TRP A 189 7.62 -13.35 -5.76
C TRP A 189 8.06 -13.68 -4.32
N VAL A 190 7.54 -14.76 -3.72
CA VAL A 190 7.96 -15.25 -2.39
C VAL A 190 8.88 -16.46 -2.57
N THR A 191 10.05 -16.39 -1.93
CA THR A 191 11.07 -17.44 -1.94
C THR A 191 10.50 -18.74 -1.37
N LYS A 192 10.61 -19.83 -2.13
CA LYS A 192 10.15 -21.16 -1.70
C LYS A 192 11.14 -21.80 -0.73
N ASN A 193 10.68 -22.80 0.01
CA ASN A 193 11.49 -23.62 0.93
C ASN A 193 12.20 -22.80 2.03
N TYR A 194 11.62 -21.66 2.40
CA TYR A 194 12.07 -20.85 3.54
C TYR A 194 11.31 -21.27 4.80
N PRO A 195 11.92 -21.19 6.00
CA PRO A 195 11.28 -21.57 7.25
C PRO A 195 9.98 -20.79 7.46
N VAL A 196 8.97 -21.40 8.06
CA VAL A 196 7.71 -20.70 8.37
C VAL A 196 7.90 -19.94 9.68
N ILE A 197 7.73 -18.61 9.69
CA ILE A 197 7.91 -17.78 10.90
C ILE A 197 6.98 -18.22 12.03
N LEU A 198 5.74 -18.57 11.70
CA LEU A 198 4.73 -18.98 12.68
C LEU A 198 5.02 -20.34 13.33
N GLU A 199 6.00 -21.09 12.81
CA GLU A 199 6.48 -22.38 13.34
C GLU A 199 7.80 -22.23 14.12
N ASP A 200 8.35 -21.02 14.28
CA ASP A 200 9.57 -20.83 15.08
C ASP A 200 9.31 -21.25 16.55
N PRO A 201 10.14 -22.13 17.15
CA PRO A 201 9.88 -22.66 18.47
C PRO A 201 9.94 -21.59 19.56
N VAL A 202 10.80 -20.58 19.42
CA VAL A 202 10.93 -19.48 20.38
C VAL A 202 9.70 -18.59 20.34
N LEU A 203 9.18 -18.32 19.13
CA LEU A 203 7.92 -17.60 18.95
C LEU A 203 6.75 -18.34 19.61
N ASN A 204 6.68 -19.66 19.43
CA ASN A 204 5.59 -20.47 19.98
C ASN A 204 5.65 -20.60 21.50
N VAL A 205 6.83 -20.72 22.12
CA VAL A 205 7.00 -20.68 23.59
C VAL A 205 6.53 -19.33 24.17
N ILE A 206 6.83 -18.21 23.50
CA ILE A 206 6.34 -16.89 23.93
C ILE A 206 4.83 -16.75 23.70
N ALA A 207 4.28 -17.33 22.62
CA ALA A 207 2.85 -17.35 22.36
C ALA A 207 2.08 -18.12 23.45
N GLU A 208 2.57 -19.29 23.86
CA GLU A 208 2.03 -20.08 24.97
C GLU A 208 2.08 -19.31 26.29
N LYS A 209 3.23 -18.73 26.65
CA LYS A 209 3.41 -17.88 27.85
C LYS A 209 2.36 -16.78 27.96
N HIS A 210 1.95 -16.18 26.84
CA HIS A 210 0.97 -15.09 26.79
C HIS A 210 -0.47 -15.54 26.54
N GLN A 211 -0.73 -16.84 26.35
CA GLN A 211 -2.04 -17.37 25.93
C GLN A 211 -2.53 -16.68 24.64
N ARG A 212 -1.64 -16.57 23.66
CA ARG A 212 -1.86 -15.92 22.35
C ARG A 212 -1.35 -16.84 21.24
N THR A 213 -1.64 -16.51 19.98
CA THR A 213 -1.08 -17.24 18.84
C THR A 213 0.26 -16.67 18.40
N ALA A 214 1.08 -17.49 17.73
CA ALA A 214 2.35 -17.06 17.13
C ALA A 214 2.18 -15.82 16.22
N ALA A 215 1.05 -15.73 15.49
CA ALA A 215 0.72 -14.57 14.67
C ALA A 215 0.50 -13.31 15.53
N GLN A 216 -0.27 -13.41 16.62
CA GLN A 216 -0.48 -12.29 17.53
C GLN A 216 0.82 -11.79 18.15
N VAL A 217 1.72 -12.68 18.59
CA VAL A 217 3.04 -12.31 19.13
C VAL A 217 3.92 -11.64 18.06
N ALA A 218 3.97 -12.18 16.84
CA ALA A 218 4.76 -11.60 15.75
C ALA A 218 4.27 -10.18 15.36
N LEU A 219 2.96 -9.95 15.36
CA LEU A 219 2.35 -8.62 15.15
C LEU A 219 2.67 -7.68 16.33
N ARG A 220 2.47 -8.14 17.57
CA ARG A 220 2.68 -7.36 18.79
C ARG A 220 4.14 -6.91 18.97
N TYR A 221 5.09 -7.76 18.62
CA TYR A 221 6.52 -7.43 18.60
C TYR A 221 6.82 -6.22 17.71
N GLN A 222 6.24 -6.14 16.52
CA GLN A 222 6.44 -4.99 15.64
C GLN A 222 5.75 -3.72 16.19
N LEU A 223 4.53 -3.84 16.70
CA LEU A 223 3.81 -2.72 17.31
C LEU A 223 4.59 -2.12 18.50
N GLN A 224 5.12 -2.95 19.41
CA GLN A 224 5.90 -2.49 20.57
C GLN A 224 7.24 -1.85 20.22
N ARG A 225 7.78 -2.11 19.02
CA ARG A 225 8.99 -1.43 18.50
C ARG A 225 8.67 -0.06 17.87
N GLY A 226 7.38 0.29 17.75
CA GLY A 226 6.91 1.54 17.16
C GLY A 226 6.71 1.47 15.64
N LEU A 227 6.52 0.27 15.07
CA LEU A 227 6.17 0.11 13.65
C LEU A 227 4.66 0.17 13.47
N VAL A 228 4.23 0.61 12.29
CA VAL A 228 2.89 0.28 11.75
C VAL A 228 2.96 -1.11 11.12
N VAL A 229 1.91 -1.91 11.26
CA VAL A 229 1.93 -3.35 10.99
C VAL A 229 0.84 -3.72 10.00
N LEU A 230 1.19 -4.42 8.92
CA LEU A 230 0.23 -4.94 7.94
C LEU A 230 -0.02 -6.44 8.15
N ALA A 231 -1.28 -6.80 8.38
CA ALA A 231 -1.75 -8.18 8.48
C ALA A 231 -2.72 -8.50 7.33
N LYS A 232 -2.58 -9.67 6.69
CA LYS A 232 -3.47 -10.17 5.65
C LYS A 232 -4.08 -11.50 6.08
N SER A 233 -5.39 -11.66 5.93
CA SER A 233 -6.09 -12.94 6.09
C SER A 233 -7.36 -12.96 5.23
N PHE A 234 -7.75 -14.14 4.76
CA PHE A 234 -9.06 -14.40 4.14
C PHE A 234 -9.98 -15.25 5.03
N THR A 235 -9.53 -15.61 6.24
CA THR A 235 -10.29 -16.39 7.21
C THR A 235 -10.74 -15.49 8.35
N GLU A 236 -12.05 -15.36 8.52
CA GLU A 236 -12.72 -14.50 9.51
C GLU A 236 -12.15 -14.64 10.91
N LYS A 237 -12.05 -15.88 11.44
CA LYS A 237 -11.42 -16.15 12.75
C LYS A 237 -10.03 -15.51 12.88
N ARG A 238 -9.19 -15.59 11.84
CA ARG A 238 -7.85 -14.98 11.85
C ARG A 238 -7.86 -13.47 11.65
N ILE A 239 -8.89 -12.90 11.02
CA ILE A 239 -9.08 -11.44 10.95
C ILE A 239 -9.41 -10.90 12.35
N GLN A 240 -10.32 -11.56 13.06
CA GLN A 240 -10.66 -11.27 14.47
C GLN A 240 -9.42 -11.43 15.38
N GLU A 241 -8.75 -12.57 15.31
CA GLU A 241 -7.58 -12.92 16.13
C GLU A 241 -6.41 -11.94 15.94
N ASN A 242 -6.11 -11.55 14.69
CA ASN A 242 -5.08 -10.56 14.38
C ASN A 242 -5.40 -9.15 14.93
N PHE A 243 -6.67 -8.84 15.22
CA PHE A 243 -7.06 -7.54 15.78
C PHE A 243 -6.88 -7.46 17.30
N GLN A 244 -6.87 -8.60 18.00
CA GLN A 244 -6.65 -8.72 19.45
C GLN A 244 -5.19 -8.44 19.90
N VAL A 245 -4.34 -7.95 19.00
CA VAL A 245 -2.96 -7.52 19.28
C VAL A 245 -2.86 -6.30 20.21
N PHE A 246 -3.98 -5.66 20.49
CA PHE A 246 -4.09 -4.59 21.48
C PHE A 246 -4.36 -5.12 22.91
N ASP A 247 -4.77 -6.38 23.06
CA ASP A 247 -5.29 -6.97 24.31
C ASP A 247 -4.21 -7.67 25.15
N PHE A 248 -2.92 -7.45 24.87
CA PHE A 248 -1.79 -7.94 25.65
C PHE A 248 -0.50 -7.14 25.37
N GLN A 249 0.55 -7.37 26.15
CA GLN A 249 1.88 -6.81 25.92
C GLN A 249 2.97 -7.86 26.16
N LEU A 250 4.02 -7.84 25.35
CA LEU A 250 5.24 -8.63 25.52
C LEU A 250 6.16 -7.98 26.55
N THR A 251 6.79 -8.76 27.43
CA THR A 251 7.74 -8.22 28.43
C THR A 251 9.05 -7.80 27.76
N PRO A 252 9.89 -6.96 28.41
CA PRO A 252 11.22 -6.61 27.88
C PRO A 252 12.09 -7.84 27.55
N GLU A 253 11.95 -8.91 28.33
CA GLU A 253 12.65 -10.19 28.14
C GLU A 253 12.13 -10.93 26.91
N ASP A 254 10.81 -10.93 26.66
CA ASP A 254 10.22 -11.49 25.44
C ASP A 254 10.70 -10.71 24.21
N MET A 255 10.68 -9.37 24.28
CA MET A 255 11.14 -8.49 23.20
C MET A 255 12.61 -8.76 22.86
N LYS A 256 13.49 -8.82 23.88
CA LYS A 256 14.92 -9.14 23.72
C LYS A 256 15.13 -10.55 23.14
N THR A 257 14.30 -11.51 23.53
CA THR A 257 14.35 -12.89 23.03
C THR A 257 13.95 -12.95 21.55
N LEU A 258 12.89 -12.24 21.17
CA LEU A 258 12.41 -12.14 19.77
C LEU A 258 13.38 -11.35 18.87
N ASP A 259 14.06 -10.33 19.39
CA ASP A 259 15.15 -9.63 18.67
C ASP A 259 16.29 -10.60 18.28
N GLY A 260 16.56 -11.61 19.10
CA GLY A 260 17.54 -12.67 18.84
C GLY A 260 17.21 -13.60 17.67
N LEU A 261 15.97 -13.58 17.15
CA LEU A 261 15.57 -14.37 15.98
C LEU A 261 16.01 -13.77 14.64
N ASN A 262 16.51 -12.53 14.64
CA ASN A 262 16.96 -11.85 13.43
C ASN A 262 18.15 -12.57 12.80
N ARG A 263 17.95 -13.02 11.56
CA ARG A 263 18.93 -13.79 10.76
C ARG A 263 19.12 -13.24 9.35
N ASN A 264 18.75 -11.96 9.15
CA ASN A 264 18.79 -11.22 7.88
C ASN A 264 18.14 -11.95 6.69
N LEU A 265 17.13 -12.79 6.97
CA LEU A 265 16.50 -13.66 5.99
C LEU A 265 15.35 -12.92 5.31
N ARG A 266 15.43 -12.79 3.99
CA ARG A 266 14.45 -12.09 3.15
C ARG A 266 13.57 -13.09 2.39
N TYR A 267 12.26 -13.12 2.64
CA TYR A 267 11.30 -13.92 1.87
C TYR A 267 11.04 -13.33 0.49
N PHE A 268 10.94 -12.01 0.40
CA PHE A 268 10.72 -11.30 -0.85
C PHE A 268 12.08 -11.06 -1.51
N LYS A 269 12.69 -12.15 -2.00
CA LYS A 269 13.94 -12.05 -2.75
C LYS A 269 13.70 -11.41 -4.09
N ASP A 270 14.65 -10.56 -4.43
CA ASP A 270 14.79 -9.91 -5.72
C ASP A 270 15.20 -10.95 -6.77
N THR A 271 14.24 -11.74 -7.26
CA THR A 271 14.43 -12.79 -8.27
C THR A 271 14.90 -12.22 -9.60
N TYR A 272 14.70 -10.92 -9.84
CA TYR A 272 15.14 -10.21 -11.04
C TYR A 272 16.58 -9.69 -10.95
N ARG A 273 17.16 -9.56 -9.74
CA ARG A 273 18.56 -9.16 -9.54
C ARG A 273 19.58 -10.10 -10.17
N ASN A 274 19.22 -11.38 -10.32
CA ASN A 274 20.09 -12.43 -10.84
C ASN A 274 20.01 -12.60 -12.36
N SER A 275 18.97 -12.09 -13.03
CA SER A 275 18.83 -12.15 -14.50
C SER A 275 19.63 -11.08 -15.26
N VAL A 276 20.25 -10.14 -14.53
CA VAL A 276 21.04 -9.04 -15.13
C VAL A 276 22.53 -9.41 -15.16
N SER A 277 23.10 -9.42 -16.35
CA SER A 277 24.43 -9.97 -16.65
C SER A 277 25.61 -9.03 -16.34
N THR A 278 25.41 -7.71 -16.25
CA THR A 278 26.50 -6.73 -16.11
C THR A 278 26.63 -6.15 -14.69
N PRO A 279 27.83 -6.12 -14.09
CA PRO A 279 28.04 -5.58 -12.73
C PRO A 279 27.67 -4.09 -12.56
N ALA A 280 27.82 -3.27 -13.61
CA ALA A 280 27.47 -1.85 -13.57
C ALA A 280 25.95 -1.64 -13.38
N LEU A 281 25.11 -2.34 -14.16
CA LEU A 281 23.67 -2.32 -13.92
C LEU A 281 23.32 -2.89 -12.54
N ARG A 282 23.99 -3.94 -12.04
CA ARG A 282 23.72 -4.45 -10.69
C ARG A 282 23.92 -3.42 -9.56
N SER A 283 24.70 -2.36 -9.80
CA SER A 283 24.84 -1.23 -8.89
C SER A 283 23.67 -0.26 -8.98
N GLN A 284 23.28 0.16 -10.19
CA GLN A 284 22.16 1.11 -10.41
C GLN A 284 20.78 0.47 -10.20
N LEU A 285 20.63 -0.82 -10.50
CA LEU A 285 19.39 -1.58 -10.29
C LEU A 285 19.15 -1.98 -8.83
N ALA A 286 20.10 -1.70 -7.94
CA ALA A 286 19.86 -1.76 -6.51
C ALA A 286 18.93 -0.61 -6.02
N GLU A 287 18.55 0.32 -6.91
CA GLU A 287 18.11 1.67 -6.54
C GLU A 287 16.68 2.04 -7.01
N SER A 288 15.98 1.22 -7.79
CA SER A 288 14.65 1.56 -8.38
C SER A 288 13.52 0.61 -7.97
N TRP A 289 12.86 0.82 -6.82
CA TRP A 289 11.65 0.08 -6.43
C TRP A 289 10.64 0.89 -5.59
N PHE A 290 9.39 0.96 -6.08
CA PHE A 290 8.13 1.40 -5.44
C PHE A 290 8.11 2.63 -4.52
N LEU A 291 7.66 3.75 -5.07
CA LEU A 291 7.14 4.87 -4.28
C LEU A 291 5.71 4.56 -3.76
N VAL A 292 5.33 5.11 -2.60
CA VAL A 292 4.00 4.88 -1.97
C VAL A 292 3.17 6.14 -2.03
N VAL A 293 1.96 5.99 -2.56
CA VAL A 293 0.99 7.08 -2.62
C VAL A 293 -0.07 6.82 -1.54
N LEU A 294 -0.07 7.59 -0.46
CA LEU A 294 -1.07 7.45 0.62
C LEU A 294 -2.37 8.11 0.18
N LEU A 295 -3.04 7.36 -0.69
CA LEU A 295 -4.05 7.84 -1.60
C LEU A 295 -5.41 7.95 -0.91
N SER A 296 -5.67 9.13 -0.38
CA SER A 296 -6.95 9.41 0.25
C SER A 296 -8.03 9.97 -0.70
N PHE A 297 -7.73 10.26 -1.98
CA PHE A 297 -8.71 10.82 -2.92
C PHE A 297 -8.65 10.39 -4.42
N TYR A 298 -8.27 9.14 -4.80
CA TYR A 298 -8.90 8.56 -6.02
C TYR A 298 -10.34 8.15 -5.67
N ILE A 299 -11.21 9.16 -5.65
CA ILE A 299 -12.64 8.96 -5.41
C ILE A 299 -13.45 9.22 -6.67
N CYS A 300 -12.98 10.05 -7.61
CA CYS A 300 -13.74 10.33 -8.84
C CYS A 300 -14.00 9.08 -9.70
N LYS A 301 -12.97 8.35 -10.16
CA LYS A 301 -13.19 7.21 -11.06
C LYS A 301 -13.82 5.97 -10.39
N MET A 302 -13.64 5.83 -9.07
CA MET A 302 -14.16 4.69 -8.32
C MET A 302 -15.58 4.90 -7.76
N PHE A 303 -16.05 6.15 -7.61
CA PHE A 303 -17.34 6.45 -6.95
C PHE A 303 -18.40 6.98 -7.93
N GLN A 304 -18.08 7.12 -9.24
CA GLN A 304 -19.03 7.57 -10.26
C GLN A 304 -19.99 6.50 -10.81
N THR A 305 -19.94 5.25 -10.35
CA THR A 305 -20.84 4.16 -10.81
C THR A 305 -21.98 3.81 -9.84
N ALA A 306 -22.45 4.78 -9.05
CA ALA A 306 -23.55 4.59 -8.09
C ALA A 306 -24.51 5.80 -8.00
N SER A 307 -24.79 6.47 -9.12
CA SER A 307 -25.66 7.66 -9.16
C SER A 307 -26.50 7.77 -10.45
N SER A 308 -27.00 6.65 -10.99
CA SER A 308 -27.88 6.64 -12.18
C SER A 308 -29.27 6.03 -11.96
N GLU A 309 -29.59 5.55 -10.74
CA GLU A 309 -30.87 4.88 -10.44
C GLU A 309 -31.53 5.42 -9.15
N ALA A 310 -31.74 6.74 -9.04
CA ALA A 310 -32.49 7.32 -7.91
C ALA A 310 -33.12 8.71 -8.15
N SER A 311 -33.72 9.00 -9.32
CA SER A 311 -34.65 10.15 -9.44
C SER A 311 -35.53 10.13 -10.71
N SER A 312 -36.54 9.25 -10.76
CA SER A 312 -37.65 9.39 -11.70
C SER A 312 -38.62 10.48 -11.19
N GLY A 313 -38.55 11.71 -11.72
CA GLY A 313 -39.33 12.77 -11.08
C GLY A 313 -39.35 14.20 -11.63
N ARG A 314 -39.29 14.45 -12.95
CA ARG A 314 -40.07 15.49 -13.68
C ARG A 314 -39.66 15.59 -15.15
N ARG A 315 -40.65 15.64 -16.05
CA ARG A 315 -40.45 15.89 -17.49
C ARG A 315 -40.13 17.37 -17.75
N GLY A 316 -39.29 17.63 -18.75
CA GLY A 316 -39.02 18.97 -19.27
C GLY A 316 -38.18 18.91 -20.55
N THR A 317 -38.84 18.65 -21.70
CA THR A 317 -38.43 19.04 -23.07
C THR A 317 -36.93 18.91 -23.41
N LEU A 318 -36.47 17.94 -24.19
CA LEU A 318 -36.78 17.84 -25.63
C LEU A 318 -36.48 16.42 -26.16
N GLU A 319 -37.52 15.65 -26.54
CA GLU A 319 -37.34 14.47 -27.38
C GLU A 319 -37.32 14.90 -28.86
N SER A 320 -36.16 14.82 -29.50
CA SER A 320 -36.08 14.74 -30.96
C SER A 320 -34.78 14.05 -31.38
N SER A 321 -34.88 13.09 -32.31
CA SER A 321 -33.81 12.22 -32.85
C SER A 321 -33.23 11.12 -31.94
N ILE A 322 -34.03 10.07 -31.70
CA ILE A 322 -33.51 8.71 -31.42
C ILE A 322 -33.93 7.78 -32.57
N THR A 323 -33.01 7.56 -33.51
CA THR A 323 -32.82 6.45 -34.48
C THR A 323 -31.67 6.93 -35.38
N GLU A 324 -30.61 6.19 -35.73
CA GLU A 324 -30.22 4.79 -35.58
C GLU A 324 -28.68 4.74 -35.53
N ALA A 325 -28.08 3.77 -34.83
CA ALA A 325 -26.79 3.10 -35.12
C ALA A 325 -26.20 2.48 -33.85
N SER A 326 -25.85 1.21 -33.92
CA SER A 326 -25.31 0.44 -32.78
C SER A 326 -23.79 0.28 -32.85
N LYS A 327 -23.18 0.07 -31.66
CA LYS A 327 -21.77 -0.29 -31.34
C LYS A 327 -20.83 0.87 -30.91
N PRO A 328 -19.83 0.60 -30.03
CA PRO A 328 -19.20 1.64 -29.24
C PRO A 328 -17.82 2.08 -29.75
N HIS A 329 -17.72 3.33 -30.22
CA HIS A 329 -16.44 4.02 -30.40
C HIS A 329 -16.54 5.45 -29.86
N VAL A 330 -16.14 5.64 -28.60
CA VAL A 330 -16.10 6.96 -27.97
C VAL A 330 -14.79 7.67 -28.35
N ARG A 331 -14.87 8.59 -29.30
CA ARG A 331 -13.90 9.70 -29.43
C ARG A 331 -14.32 10.80 -28.46
N PHE A 332 -13.35 11.44 -27.81
CA PHE A 332 -13.52 12.80 -27.30
C PHE A 332 -12.45 13.71 -27.90
N LYS A 333 -12.87 14.94 -28.22
CA LYS A 333 -12.07 16.03 -28.78
C LYS A 333 -12.67 17.32 -28.27
N LEU A 334 -11.93 18.11 -27.50
CA LEU A 334 -12.27 19.51 -27.20
C LEU A 334 -11.04 20.41 -27.35
N PRO A 335 -11.20 21.71 -27.70
CA PRO A 335 -10.13 22.55 -28.20
C PRO A 335 -9.73 23.70 -27.24
N GLY A 336 -8.54 24.28 -27.43
CA GLY A 336 -8.30 25.68 -27.05
C GLY A 336 -6.99 26.00 -26.33
N CYS A 337 -6.04 26.56 -27.09
CA CYS A 337 -5.11 27.61 -26.65
C CYS A 337 -4.22 27.40 -25.41
N TRP A 338 -3.00 26.86 -25.59
CA TRP A 338 -1.73 27.45 -25.08
C TRP A 338 -0.59 27.12 -26.09
N PRO A 339 0.50 27.92 -26.20
CA PRO A 339 1.41 27.87 -27.34
C PRO A 339 2.36 26.67 -27.36
N SER A 340 2.51 26.05 -28.53
CA SER A 340 3.33 24.85 -28.76
C SER A 340 4.82 25.14 -28.93
N SER A 341 5.54 25.29 -27.81
CA SER A 341 6.98 25.00 -27.70
C SER A 341 7.33 24.81 -26.22
N TRP A 342 8.39 24.03 -25.91
CA TRP A 342 8.81 23.63 -24.56
C TRP A 342 7.97 22.55 -23.86
N LEU A 343 8.10 21.29 -24.30
CA LEU A 343 8.40 20.17 -23.40
C LEU A 343 8.83 18.94 -24.23
N ALA A 344 10.08 18.51 -24.08
CA ALA A 344 10.60 17.26 -24.64
C ALA A 344 11.67 16.68 -23.70
N VAL A 345 11.21 16.20 -22.54
CA VAL A 345 12.01 15.42 -21.59
C VAL A 345 11.20 14.17 -21.27
N ASN A 346 11.74 12.99 -21.58
CA ASN A 346 11.02 11.73 -21.46
C ASN A 346 10.89 11.32 -19.98
N LEU A 347 9.71 11.56 -19.38
CA LEU A 347 9.19 10.81 -18.25
C LEU A 347 7.91 10.09 -18.69
N HIS A 348 7.84 8.76 -18.55
CA HIS A 348 6.59 8.02 -18.71
C HIS A 348 5.76 8.08 -17.43
N ILE A 349 5.05 9.20 -17.25
CA ILE A 349 3.91 9.37 -16.35
C ILE A 349 2.92 10.28 -17.08
N ALA A 350 1.67 9.84 -17.30
CA ALA A 350 0.64 10.69 -17.91
C ALA A 350 -0.72 10.58 -17.19
N LEU A 351 -1.17 11.70 -16.60
CA LEU A 351 -2.43 11.82 -15.84
C LEU A 351 -3.47 12.70 -16.58
N ILE A 352 -4.74 12.51 -16.24
CA ILE A 352 -5.96 12.78 -17.03
C ILE A 352 -6.55 14.21 -16.86
N SER A 353 -7.20 14.77 -17.90
CA SER A 353 -8.26 15.81 -17.84
C SER A 353 -9.00 15.91 -19.21
N GLN A 354 -10.24 16.39 -19.44
CA GLN A 354 -11.42 16.78 -18.62
C GLN A 354 -12.75 16.48 -19.40
N LEU A 355 -13.88 16.37 -18.68
CA LEU A 355 -15.11 17.18 -18.87
C LEU A 355 -15.52 17.61 -17.44
N GLU A 356 -15.98 18.81 -17.08
CA GLU A 356 -16.02 20.15 -17.68
C GLU A 356 -16.07 21.13 -16.48
N GLY A 357 -15.75 22.42 -16.60
CA GLY A 357 -15.34 23.17 -17.80
C GLY A 357 -14.86 24.58 -17.42
#